data_AF-A0A933ZKB4-F1
#
_entry.id   AF-A0A933ZKB4-F1
#
_cell.length_a   1.000
_cell.length_b   1.000
_cell.length_c   1.000
_cell.angle_alpha   90.00
_cell.angle_beta   90.00
_cell.angle_gamma   90.00
#
_symmetry.space_group_name_H-M   'P 1'
#
loop_
_entity.id
_entity.type
_entity.pdbx_description
1 polymer ?
#
loop_
_entity_poly.entity_id
_entity_poly.type
_entity_poly.pdbx_seq_one_letter_code
_entity_poly.pdbx_strand_id
1 'polypeptide(L)'
;MHVRGLPFGNSNEWQALCAPPCTASLPQGSFVFGVSLGAERTVASPDPIAIDGPARLVARYDSRKSTRAAGWVVFGSGMAVGSFLLLACSQQCGQGQSCSSTDSTTAALGAMLMIGGLVVGLPLGLT
;
A
#
# COMPACT_ATOMS: atom_id res chain seq x y z
N MET A 1 -10.42 -12.04 10.31
CA MET A 1 -8.97 -12.34 10.38
C MET A 1 -8.84 -13.82 10.67
N HIS A 2 -8.02 -14.55 9.94
CA HIS A 2 -7.81 -15.99 10.16
C HIS A 2 -6.33 -16.25 10.35
N VAL A 3 -5.99 -17.05 11.37
CA VAL A 3 -4.64 -17.58 11.56
C VAL A 3 -4.52 -18.84 10.73
N ARG A 4 -3.46 -18.93 9.94
CA ARG A 4 -3.13 -20.09 9.13
C ARG A 4 -1.76 -20.62 9.52
N GLY A 5 -1.59 -21.93 9.43
CA GLY A 5 -0.33 -22.62 9.73
C GLY A 5 0.09 -23.52 8.58
N LEU A 6 1.39 -23.65 8.42
CA LEU A 6 2.04 -24.59 7.51
C LEU A 6 3.14 -25.33 8.27
N PRO A 7 3.20 -26.67 8.23
CA PRO A 7 4.37 -27.39 8.71
C PRO A 7 5.60 -27.01 7.87
N PHE A 8 6.74 -26.80 8.51
CA PHE A 8 7.97 -26.45 7.82
C PHE A 8 8.38 -27.59 6.86
N GLY A 9 8.60 -27.24 5.58
CA GLY A 9 8.98 -28.20 4.54
C GLY A 9 7.85 -28.74 3.65
N ASN A 10 6.58 -28.37 3.89
CA ASN A 10 5.46 -28.71 3.01
C ASN A 10 4.91 -27.44 2.33
N SER A 11 5.02 -27.34 1.01
CA SER A 11 5.19 -26.01 0.39
C SER A 11 3.93 -25.30 -0.13
N ASN A 12 2.74 -25.90 -0.21
CA ASN A 12 1.70 -25.33 -1.08
C ASN A 12 0.31 -25.04 -0.50
N GLU A 13 -0.03 -25.48 0.72
CA GLU A 13 -1.43 -25.38 1.18
C GLU A 13 -1.61 -24.85 2.61
N TRP A 14 -1.92 -23.55 2.72
CA TRP A 14 -2.17 -22.90 4.01
C TRP A 14 -3.42 -23.46 4.70
N GLN A 15 -3.23 -24.14 5.84
CA GLN A 15 -4.34 -24.65 6.63
C GLN A 15 -4.85 -23.57 7.59
N ALA A 16 -6.17 -23.32 7.58
CA ALA A 16 -6.79 -22.42 8.55
C ALA A 16 -6.81 -23.08 9.94
N LEU A 17 -6.16 -22.45 10.91
CA LEU A 17 -6.10 -22.93 12.29
C LEU A 17 -7.33 -22.47 13.07
N CYS A 18 -7.54 -21.16 13.14
CA CYS A 18 -8.68 -20.56 13.83
C CYS A 18 -8.88 -19.06 13.53
N ALA A 19 -10.01 -18.51 13.97
CA ALA A 19 -10.29 -17.07 13.96
C ALA A 19 -10.08 -16.49 15.37
N PRO A 20 -9.18 -15.50 15.57
CA PRO A 20 -8.87 -14.96 16.89
C PRO A 20 -10.03 -14.13 17.49
N PRO A 21 -10.13 -14.06 18.84
CA PRO A 21 -9.30 -14.75 19.83
C PRO A 21 -9.64 -16.25 19.90
N CYS A 22 -8.63 -17.11 19.80
CA CYS A 22 -8.80 -18.57 19.77
C CYS A 22 -7.63 -19.29 20.44
N THR A 23 -7.89 -20.52 20.86
CA THR A 23 -6.87 -21.46 21.33
C THR A 23 -6.86 -22.64 20.36
N ALA A 24 -5.66 -23.02 19.90
CA ALA A 24 -5.47 -24.18 19.04
C ALA A 24 -4.36 -25.06 19.62
N SER A 25 -4.53 -26.38 19.48
CA SER A 25 -3.49 -27.35 19.83
C SER A 25 -2.77 -27.75 18.55
N LEU A 26 -1.44 -27.66 18.56
CA LEU A 26 -0.59 -28.11 17.47
C LEU A 26 0.38 -29.16 18.03
N PRO A 27 0.74 -30.18 17.24
CA PRO A 27 1.79 -31.11 17.62
C PRO A 27 3.14 -30.36 17.74
N GLN A 28 4.05 -30.93 18.52
CA GLN A 28 5.40 -30.39 18.66
C GLN A 28 6.09 -30.33 17.29
N GLY A 29 6.75 -29.21 16.98
CA GLY A 29 7.43 -29.04 15.70
C GLY A 29 7.64 -27.59 15.28
N SER A 30 8.20 -27.40 14.09
CA SER A 30 8.41 -26.08 13.48
C SER A 30 7.32 -25.75 12.47
N PHE A 31 6.67 -24.60 12.64
CA PHE A 31 5.58 -24.15 11.78
C PHE A 31 5.82 -22.73 11.28
N VAL A 32 5.41 -22.47 10.04
CA VAL A 32 5.27 -21.11 9.52
C VAL A 32 3.84 -20.67 9.75
N PHE A 33 3.68 -19.62 10.54
CA PHE A 33 2.38 -18.99 10.78
C PHE A 33 2.15 -17.88 9.78
N GLY A 34 0.91 -17.69 9.40
CA GLY A 34 0.50 -16.57 8.56
C GLY A 34 -0.87 -16.08 8.94
N VAL A 35 -1.17 -14.84 8.55
CA VAL A 35 -2.44 -14.22 8.87
C VAL A 35 -3.07 -13.63 7.62
N SER A 36 -4.37 -13.84 7.46
CA SER A 36 -5.15 -13.24 6.39
C SER A 36 -6.36 -12.48 6.93
N LEU A 37 -6.75 -11.41 6.23
CA LEU A 37 -7.97 -10.66 6.51
C LEU A 37 -9.02 -11.00 5.45
N GLY A 38 -9.98 -11.87 5.78
CA GLY A 38 -10.99 -12.34 4.83
C GLY A 38 -10.36 -13.15 3.69
N ALA A 39 -10.67 -12.76 2.44
CA ALA A 39 -10.15 -13.37 1.22
C ALA A 39 -8.78 -12.81 0.77
N GLU A 40 -8.15 -11.94 1.56
CA GLU A 40 -6.83 -11.39 1.23
C GLU A 40 -5.72 -12.45 1.26
N ARG A 41 -4.61 -12.12 0.59
CA ARG A 41 -3.39 -12.92 0.61
C ARG A 41 -2.90 -13.10 2.05
N THR A 42 -2.57 -14.33 2.41
CA THR A 42 -1.94 -14.65 3.70
C THR A 42 -0.54 -14.03 3.75
N VAL A 43 -0.27 -13.26 4.80
CA VAL A 43 1.07 -12.74 5.11
C VAL A 43 1.73 -13.71 6.07
N ALA A 44 2.85 -14.31 5.65
CA ALA A 44 3.61 -15.27 6.44
C ALA A 44 4.57 -14.57 7.41
N SER A 45 4.84 -15.21 8.55
CA SER A 45 6.00 -14.93 9.38
C SER A 45 7.27 -15.20 8.57
N PRO A 46 8.29 -14.34 8.62
CA PRO A 46 9.55 -14.56 7.92
C PRO A 46 10.27 -15.81 8.44
N ASP A 47 10.17 -16.06 9.76
CA ASP A 47 10.88 -17.14 10.43
C ASP A 47 9.91 -18.24 10.89
N PRO A 48 10.29 -19.52 10.75
CA PRO A 48 9.60 -20.64 11.37
C PRO A 48 9.64 -20.52 12.90
N ILE A 49 8.54 -20.87 13.54
CA ILE A 49 8.42 -20.85 14.99
C ILE A 49 8.39 -22.30 15.48
N ALA A 50 9.33 -22.65 16.34
CA ALA A 50 9.36 -23.93 17.03
C ALA A 50 8.35 -23.92 18.20
N ILE A 51 7.48 -24.92 18.25
CA ILE A 51 6.54 -25.15 19.34
C ILE A 51 7.05 -26.34 20.14
N ASP A 52 7.61 -26.07 21.32
CA ASP A 52 8.10 -27.06 22.28
C ASP A 52 7.30 -27.07 23.60
N GLY A 53 6.17 -26.35 23.64
CA GLY A 53 5.34 -26.22 24.82
C GLY A 53 4.26 -25.15 24.68
N PRO A 54 3.62 -24.74 25.80
CA PRO A 54 2.61 -23.69 25.80
C PRO A 54 3.19 -22.36 25.32
N ALA A 55 2.71 -21.88 24.18
CA ALA A 55 3.17 -20.62 23.57
C ALA A 55 1.97 -19.71 23.28
N ARG A 56 2.22 -18.39 23.31
CA ARG A 56 1.22 -17.37 22.95
C ARG A 56 1.65 -16.66 21.67
N LEU A 57 0.95 -16.95 20.58
CA LEU A 57 1.12 -16.23 19.32
C LEU A 57 0.34 -14.91 19.37
N VAL A 58 1.03 -13.78 19.24
CA VAL A 58 0.40 -12.46 19.13
C VAL A 58 0.65 -11.91 17.74
N ALA A 59 -0.39 -11.89 16.90
CA ALA A 59 -0.33 -11.26 15.59
C ALA A 59 -0.88 -9.82 15.67
N ARG A 60 -0.11 -8.86 15.18
CA ARG A 60 -0.59 -7.50 14.91
C ARG A 60 -0.73 -7.30 13.41
N TYR A 61 -1.86 -6.77 12.98
CA TYR A 61 -2.12 -6.41 11.59
C TYR A 61 -2.26 -4.89 11.50
N ASP A 62 -1.29 -4.23 10.91
CA ASP A 62 -1.35 -2.80 10.61
C ASP A 62 -1.93 -2.60 9.21
N SER A 63 -3.19 -2.16 9.15
CA SER A 63 -3.84 -1.83 7.89
C SER A 63 -3.29 -0.53 7.31
N ARG A 64 -2.54 -0.62 6.19
CA ARG A 64 -2.09 0.54 5.40
C ARG A 64 -3.08 0.96 4.31
N LYS A 65 -4.30 0.41 4.32
CA LYS A 65 -5.29 0.70 3.26
C LYS A 65 -5.69 2.18 3.22
N SER A 66 -5.82 2.82 4.37
CA SER A 66 -6.16 4.25 4.45
C SER A 66 -5.03 5.13 3.91
N THR A 67 -3.77 4.81 4.24
CA THR A 67 -2.61 5.54 3.74
C THR A 67 -2.43 5.34 2.23
N ARG A 68 -2.70 4.15 1.69
CA ARG A 68 -2.74 3.90 0.24
C ARG A 68 -3.80 4.74 -0.45
N ALA A 69 -5.03 4.75 0.08
CA ALA A 69 -6.12 5.52 -0.48
C ALA A 69 -5.78 7.02 -0.49
N ALA A 70 -5.22 7.54 0.60
CA ALA A 70 -4.75 8.93 0.66
C ALA A 70 -3.65 9.20 -0.37
N GLY A 71 -2.68 8.29 -0.54
CA GLY A 71 -1.64 8.40 -1.55
C GLY A 71 -2.19 8.50 -2.97
N TRP A 72 -3.17 7.66 -3.32
CA TRP A 72 -3.84 7.71 -4.63
C TRP A 72 -4.63 9.00 -4.85
N VAL A 73 -5.28 9.53 -3.82
CA VAL A 73 -5.99 10.81 -3.90
C VAL A 73 -5.02 11.97 -4.13
N VAL A 74 -3.90 12.01 -3.40
CA VAL A 74 -2.88 13.06 -3.56
C VAL A 74 -2.21 12.95 -4.94
N PHE A 75 -1.87 11.74 -5.37
CA PHE A 75 -1.30 11.50 -6.70
C PHE A 75 -2.26 11.94 -7.81
N GLY A 76 -3.51 11.48 -7.77
CA GLY A 76 -4.52 11.79 -8.79
C GLY A 76 -4.88 13.28 -8.84
N SER A 77 -5.02 13.93 -7.68
CA SER A 77 -5.32 15.37 -7.62
C SER A 77 -4.16 16.22 -8.14
N GLY A 78 -2.91 15.91 -7.77
CA GLY A 78 -1.74 16.60 -8.31
C GLY A 78 -1.63 16.48 -9.84
N MET A 79 -1.88 15.28 -10.37
CA MET A 79 -1.90 15.02 -11.82
C MET A 79 -3.01 15.80 -12.53
N ALA A 80 -4.23 15.79 -11.98
CA ALA A 80 -5.37 16.47 -12.59
C ALA A 80 -5.20 18.00 -12.60
N VAL A 81 -4.84 18.59 -11.45
CA VAL A 81 -4.65 20.04 -11.31
C VAL A 81 -3.45 20.52 -12.13
N GLY A 82 -2.32 19.79 -12.07
CA GLY A 82 -1.14 20.13 -12.86
C GLY A 82 -1.40 20.05 -14.36
N SER A 83 -2.13 19.03 -14.84
CA SER A 83 -2.49 18.89 -16.26
C SER A 83 -3.39 20.04 -16.70
N PHE A 84 -4.38 20.39 -15.87
CA PHE A 84 -5.30 21.49 -16.14
C PHE A 84 -4.57 22.83 -16.27
N LEU A 85 -3.63 23.13 -15.37
CA LEU A 85 -2.83 24.37 -15.43
C LEU A 85 -1.96 24.44 -16.70
N LEU A 86 -1.36 23.32 -17.10
CA LEU A 86 -0.56 23.26 -18.33
C LEU A 86 -1.42 23.43 -19.59
N LEU A 87 -2.62 22.83 -19.61
CA LEU A 87 -3.60 22.99 -20.69
C LEU A 87 -4.14 24.43 -20.77
N ALA A 88 -4.42 25.06 -19.63
CA ALA A 88 -4.86 26.45 -19.59
C ALA A 88 -3.78 27.38 -20.17
N CYS A 89 -2.52 27.15 -19.79
CA CYS A 89 -1.38 27.89 -20.33
C CYS A 89 -1.22 27.71 -21.85
N SER A 90 -1.40 26.49 -22.37
CA SER A 90 -1.24 26.22 -23.81
C SER A 90 -2.33 26.87 -24.66
N GLN A 91 -3.57 26.98 -24.15
CA GLN A 91 -4.65 27.68 -24.86
C GLN A 91 -4.42 29.20 -24.94
N GLN A 92 -3.81 29.80 -23.92
CA GLN A 92 -3.52 31.23 -23.88
C GLN A 92 -2.41 31.63 -24.86
N CYS A 93 -1.37 30.81 -24.99
CA CYS A 93 -0.27 31.05 -25.94
C CYS A 93 -0.66 30.80 -27.42
N GLY A 94 -1.80 30.16 -27.70
CA GLY A 94 -2.24 29.84 -29.07
C GLY A 94 -2.87 31.00 -29.85
N GLN A 95 -3.24 32.11 -29.19
CA GLN A 95 -3.93 33.25 -29.83
C GLN A 95 -3.01 34.38 -30.34
N GLY A 96 -1.71 34.11 -30.53
CA GLY A 96 -0.77 35.09 -31.12
C GLY A 96 -0.27 36.17 -30.15
N GLN A 97 -0.45 35.99 -28.84
CA GLN A 97 0.20 36.82 -27.82
C GLN A 97 1.50 36.18 -27.35
N SER A 98 2.54 37.00 -27.20
CA SER A 98 3.82 36.59 -26.62
C SER A 98 3.60 36.19 -25.16
N CYS A 99 3.85 34.91 -24.82
CA CYS A 99 3.70 34.41 -23.44
C CYS A 99 4.58 35.26 -22.52
N SER A 100 3.95 36.03 -21.62
CA SER A 100 4.65 36.95 -20.73
C SER A 100 5.22 36.18 -19.53
N SER A 101 6.14 36.78 -18.79
CA SER A 101 6.74 36.19 -17.58
C SER A 101 5.71 35.66 -16.57
N THR A 102 4.50 36.23 -16.54
CA THR A 102 3.36 35.76 -15.72
C THR A 102 2.92 34.34 -16.09
N ASP A 103 2.94 33.96 -17.37
CA ASP A 103 2.55 32.62 -17.86
C ASP A 103 3.60 31.56 -17.54
N SER A 104 4.87 31.97 -17.35
CA SER A 104 5.91 31.05 -16.90
C SER A 104 5.68 30.55 -15.47
N THR A 105 5.04 31.37 -14.62
CA THR A 105 4.76 31.01 -13.23
C THR A 105 3.63 29.98 -13.11
N THR A 106 2.59 30.06 -13.94
CA THR A 106 1.48 29.09 -13.95
C THR A 106 1.93 27.74 -14.50
N ALA A 107 2.75 27.74 -15.55
CA ALA A 107 3.37 26.53 -16.08
C ALA A 107 4.34 25.88 -15.06
N ALA A 108 5.17 26.69 -14.38
CA ALA A 108 6.07 26.20 -13.33
C ALA A 108 5.31 25.63 -12.12
N LEU A 109 4.22 26.28 -11.68
CA LEU A 109 3.35 25.77 -10.62
C LEU A 109 2.68 24.45 -11.02
N GLY A 110 2.20 24.34 -12.27
CA GLY A 110 1.64 23.09 -12.80
C GLY A 110 2.66 21.95 -12.79
N ALA A 111 3.89 22.22 -13.23
CA ALA A 111 4.98 21.25 -13.20
C ALA A 111 5.38 20.86 -11.77
N MET A 112 5.45 21.81 -10.83
CA MET A 112 5.74 21.54 -9.43
C MET A 112 4.66 20.69 -8.76
N LEU A 113 3.38 20.92 -9.06
CA LEU A 113 2.27 20.11 -8.53
C LEU A 113 2.28 18.68 -9.09
N MET A 114 2.62 18.51 -10.36
CA MET A 114 2.83 17.20 -10.99
C MET A 114 3.96 16.43 -10.29
N ILE A 115 5.13 17.07 -10.15
CA ILE A 115 6.31 16.45 -9.53
C ILE A 115 6.02 16.14 -8.06
N GLY A 116 5.44 17.09 -7.31
CA GLY A 116 5.08 16.90 -5.91
C GLY A 116 4.08 15.76 -5.71
N GLY A 117 3.04 15.69 -6.55
CA GLY A 117 2.06 14.60 -6.53
C GLY A 117 2.68 13.24 -6.83
N LEU A 118 3.65 13.17 -7.75
CA LEU A 118 4.34 11.93 -8.11
C LEU A 118 5.31 11.47 -7.02
N VAL A 119 6.11 12.38 -6.47
CA VAL A 119 7.12 12.08 -5.44
C VAL A 119 6.46 11.70 -4.11
N VAL A 120 5.35 12.31 -3.73
CA VAL A 120 4.70 12.06 -2.44
C VAL A 120 3.57 11.02 -2.58
N GLY A 121 2.70 11.18 -3.57
CA GLY A 121 1.49 10.36 -3.71
C GLY A 121 1.76 8.93 -4.18
N LEU A 122 2.69 8.73 -5.12
CA LEU A 122 3.00 7.40 -5.65
C LEU A 122 3.57 6.43 -4.59
N PRO A 123 4.61 6.77 -3.81
CA PRO A 123 5.12 5.85 -2.80
C PRO A 123 4.07 5.56 -1.72
N LEU A 124 3.30 6.55 -1.29
CA LEU A 124 2.21 6.34 -0.32
C LEU A 124 1.08 5.45 -0.87
N GLY A 125 0.76 5.56 -2.17
CA GLY A 125 -0.26 4.74 -2.82
C GLY A 125 0.13 3.27 -2.97
N LEU A 126 1.43 2.98 -3.00
CA LEU A 126 1.99 1.64 -3.20
C LEU A 126 2.28 0.89 -1.88
N THR A 127 2.44 1.58 -0.75
CA THR A 127 2.83 0.99 0.55
C THR A 127 1.70 0.32 1.28
#